data_AF-M6DBZ0-F1
#
_entry.id   AF-M6DBZ0-F1
#
_cell.length_a   1.000
_cell.length_b   1.000
_cell.length_c   1.000
_cell.angle_alpha   90.00
_cell.angle_beta   90.00
_cell.angle_gamma   90.00
#
_symmetry.space_group_name_H-M   'P 1'
#
loop_
_entity.id
_entity.type
_entity.pdbx_description
1 polymer ?
#
loop_
_entity_poly.entity_id
_entity_poly.type
_entity_poly.pdbx_seq_one_letter_code
_entity_poly.pdbx_strand_id
1 'polypeptide(L)'
;MVDLIILYLIFSSFSTLSLFIIIYQIVKNPDIVEKWASLIYKLFTQIGIFAGWARKRYIQRDIQSRINIFVRRIVASIPQMEFKKCRIDWVDLDKIDKKTFLENDQVIIRLSNKAEDNENFVHATYHFVSTSLLMKAKRYISPSQRESLDLFVTGKIIEEEKIAVRDYYLENYAFPNFLKASGKIKEYYEKYQIIEELGHFYTILLNELDLIGGKVYGKVKDASLIVEVDQLIEFLLELADKKVGEDKNLNFQRPNSNLAVVIVGKNIKVHETPEVYERYINGKILPNNFNSIYLVGSFINKNLIEQLSARCLGSYEILLRKKHPVKLKYRDGSDEYHDTYTMVLRKRGNGIHG
;
A
#
# COMPACT_ATOMS: atom_id res chain seq x y z
N MET A 1 42.00 -11.14 66.95
CA MET A 1 42.35 -10.04 66.00
C MET A 1 43.60 -10.37 65.19
N VAL A 2 44.62 -11.02 65.79
CA VAL A 2 45.86 -11.43 65.10
C VAL A 2 45.63 -12.52 64.03
N ASP A 3 44.74 -13.49 64.26
CA ASP A 3 44.50 -14.59 63.31
C ASP A 3 43.79 -14.17 62.01
N LEU A 4 42.97 -13.11 62.06
CA LEU A 4 42.27 -12.60 60.87
C LEU A 4 43.21 -11.83 59.93
N ILE A 5 44.25 -11.19 60.48
CA ILE A 5 45.27 -10.45 59.72
C ILE A 5 46.21 -11.45 59.02
N ILE A 6 46.56 -12.54 59.68
CA ILE A 6 47.39 -13.62 59.10
C ILE A 6 46.63 -14.30 57.96
N LEU A 7 45.34 -14.59 58.11
CA LEU A 7 44.52 -15.19 57.05
C LEU A 7 44.39 -14.27 55.81
N TYR A 8 44.22 -12.95 56.02
CA TYR A 8 44.16 -11.96 54.93
C TYR A 8 45.50 -11.76 54.21
N LEU A 9 46.62 -11.81 54.95
CA LEU A 9 47.96 -11.76 54.38
C LEU A 9 48.29 -13.03 53.57
N ILE A 10 47.84 -14.21 54.00
CA ILE A 10 48.01 -15.47 53.25
C ILE A 10 47.13 -15.48 51.98
N PHE A 11 45.89 -14.96 52.04
CA PHE A 11 45.02 -14.87 50.87
C PHE A 11 45.50 -13.84 49.83
N SER A 12 46.05 -12.70 50.28
CA SER A 12 46.60 -11.66 49.39
C SER A 12 47.96 -12.04 48.78
N SER A 13 48.75 -12.88 49.45
CA SER A 13 49.99 -13.43 48.88
C SER A 13 49.73 -14.57 47.88
N PHE A 14 48.65 -15.36 48.04
CA PHE A 14 48.21 -16.32 47.03
C PHE A 14 47.63 -15.66 45.77
N SER A 15 46.92 -14.53 45.89
CA SER A 15 46.37 -13.80 44.74
C SER A 15 47.45 -13.08 43.92
N THR A 16 48.51 -12.59 44.58
CA THR A 16 49.65 -11.94 43.91
C THR A 16 50.59 -12.96 43.25
N LEU A 17 50.86 -14.10 43.89
CA LEU A 17 51.68 -15.15 43.31
C LEU A 17 51.01 -15.81 42.09
N SER A 18 49.70 -16.04 42.15
CA SER A 18 48.93 -16.56 41.01
C SER A 18 48.92 -15.58 39.83
N LEU A 19 48.80 -14.27 40.09
CA LEU A 19 48.91 -13.24 39.05
C LEU A 19 50.30 -13.24 38.40
N PHE A 20 51.37 -13.36 39.19
CA PHE A 20 52.74 -13.45 38.67
C PHE A 20 53.00 -14.71 37.86
N ILE A 21 52.42 -15.86 38.25
CA ILE A 21 52.51 -17.11 37.47
C ILE A 21 51.76 -16.98 36.14
N ILE A 22 50.59 -16.35 36.15
CA ILE A 22 49.82 -16.08 34.93
C ILE A 22 50.60 -15.13 34.00
N ILE A 23 51.14 -14.03 34.53
CA ILE A 23 51.97 -13.07 33.78
C ILE A 23 53.24 -13.74 33.23
N TYR A 24 53.91 -14.56 34.04
CA TYR A 24 55.09 -15.31 33.61
C TYR A 24 54.77 -16.29 32.47
N GLN A 25 53.63 -16.97 32.53
CA GLN A 25 53.18 -17.86 31.45
C GLN A 25 52.79 -17.11 30.17
N ILE A 26 52.23 -15.90 30.29
CA ILE A 26 51.93 -15.00 29.17
C ILE A 26 53.21 -14.53 28.48
N VAL A 27 54.26 -14.17 29.26
CA VAL A 27 55.55 -13.71 28.72
C VAL A 27 56.36 -14.86 28.11
N LYS A 28 56.29 -16.06 28.68
CA LYS A 28 57.08 -17.22 28.22
C LYS A 28 56.50 -17.88 26.97
N ASN A 29 55.19 -17.82 26.77
CA ASN A 29 54.50 -18.44 25.63
C ASN A 29 53.58 -17.45 24.90
N PRO A 30 54.15 -16.41 24.25
CA PRO A 30 53.36 -15.41 23.52
C PRO A 30 52.48 -16.06 22.43
N ASP A 31 52.96 -17.13 21.79
CA ASP A 31 52.25 -17.88 20.75
C ASP A 31 50.92 -18.49 21.24
N ILE A 32 50.85 -18.90 22.50
CA ILE A 32 49.63 -19.46 23.09
C ILE A 32 48.60 -18.35 23.30
N VAL A 33 49.04 -17.18 23.77
CA VAL A 33 48.19 -16.01 23.99
C VAL A 33 47.66 -15.47 22.65
N GLU A 34 48.51 -15.38 21.63
CA GLU A 34 48.09 -15.02 20.28
C GLU A 34 47.11 -16.04 19.69
N LYS A 35 47.30 -17.33 19.94
CA LYS A 35 46.36 -18.38 19.52
C LYS A 35 45.00 -18.24 20.20
N TRP A 36 44.95 -17.98 21.51
CA TRP A 36 43.69 -17.72 22.22
C TRP A 36 43.02 -16.44 21.74
N ALA A 37 43.78 -15.36 21.57
CA ALA A 37 43.29 -14.12 20.97
C ALA A 37 42.73 -14.38 19.57
N SER A 38 43.41 -15.16 18.73
CA SER A 38 42.95 -15.52 17.38
C SER A 38 41.65 -16.33 17.39
N LEU A 39 41.46 -17.23 18.36
CA LEU A 39 40.21 -18.00 18.52
C LEU A 39 39.07 -17.10 19.00
N ILE A 40 39.35 -16.14 19.89
CA ILE A 40 38.40 -15.13 20.34
C ILE A 40 38.02 -14.19 19.18
N TYR A 41 38.99 -13.69 18.41
CA TYR A 41 38.74 -12.92 17.20
C TYR A 41 38.00 -13.74 16.13
N LYS A 42 38.27 -15.04 16.00
CA LYS A 42 37.54 -15.94 15.11
C LYS A 42 36.08 -16.10 15.55
N LEU A 43 35.83 -16.15 16.86
CA LEU A 43 34.47 -16.18 17.41
C LEU A 43 33.74 -14.83 17.20
N PHE A 44 34.43 -13.70 17.44
CA PHE A 44 33.87 -12.37 17.19
C PHE A 44 33.64 -12.08 15.71
N THR A 45 34.49 -12.58 14.82
CA THR A 45 34.27 -12.49 13.37
C THR A 45 33.13 -13.39 12.94
N GLN A 46 32.97 -14.60 13.51
CA GLN A 46 31.79 -15.43 13.28
C GLN A 46 30.50 -14.78 13.76
N ILE A 47 30.51 -14.11 14.92
CA ILE A 47 29.38 -13.31 15.43
C ILE A 47 29.15 -12.09 14.54
N GLY A 48 30.20 -11.43 14.04
CA GLY A 48 30.11 -10.30 13.12
C GLY A 48 29.56 -10.69 11.74
N ILE A 49 29.93 -11.86 11.21
CA ILE A 49 29.38 -12.44 9.99
C ILE A 49 27.90 -12.81 10.21
N PHE A 50 27.57 -13.40 11.36
CA PHE A 50 26.20 -13.68 11.74
C PHE A 50 25.38 -12.40 11.94
N ALA A 51 25.98 -11.34 12.48
CA ALA A 51 25.36 -10.03 12.64
C ALA A 51 25.07 -9.38 11.28
N GLY A 52 25.97 -9.52 10.30
CA GLY A 52 25.72 -9.10 8.91
C GLY A 52 24.55 -9.86 8.28
N TRP A 53 24.51 -11.19 8.42
CA TRP A 53 23.40 -12.02 7.94
C TRP A 53 22.08 -11.69 8.65
N ALA A 54 22.10 -11.56 9.97
CA ALA A 54 20.94 -11.22 10.79
C ALA A 54 20.41 -9.82 10.46
N ARG A 55 21.29 -8.84 10.26
CA ARG A 55 20.92 -7.49 9.80
C ARG A 55 20.26 -7.53 8.43
N LYS A 56 20.85 -8.23 7.45
CA LYS A 56 20.24 -8.41 6.12
C LYS A 56 18.86 -9.04 6.21
N ARG A 57 18.71 -10.07 7.06
CA ARG A 57 17.43 -10.75 7.27
C ARG A 57 16.40 -9.86 7.97
N TYR A 58 16.83 -9.06 8.93
CA TYR A 58 16.00 -8.07 9.62
C TYR A 58 15.46 -7.03 8.63
N ILE A 59 16.34 -6.37 7.86
CA ILE A 59 15.94 -5.36 6.87
C ILE A 59 14.95 -5.96 5.85
N GLN A 60 15.26 -7.15 5.33
CA GLN A 60 14.37 -7.87 4.40
C GLN A 60 12.97 -8.08 4.99
N ARG A 61 12.89 -8.56 6.24
CA ARG A 61 11.62 -8.86 6.90
C ARG A 61 10.88 -7.60 7.32
N ASP A 62 11.59 -6.57 7.75
CA ASP A 62 11.02 -5.27 8.13
C ASP A 62 10.32 -4.61 6.94
N ILE A 63 11.06 -4.39 5.85
CA ILE A 63 10.52 -3.77 4.63
C ILE A 63 9.36 -4.62 4.08
N GLN A 64 9.53 -5.95 4.01
CA GLN A 64 8.49 -6.85 3.52
C GLN A 64 7.23 -6.80 4.39
N SER A 65 7.38 -6.74 5.71
CA SER A 65 6.25 -6.69 6.65
C SER A 65 5.46 -5.40 6.46
N ARG A 66 6.15 -4.25 6.45
CA ARG A 66 5.56 -2.91 6.32
C ARG A 66 4.78 -2.77 5.01
N ILE A 67 5.37 -3.18 3.87
CA ILE A 67 4.67 -3.21 2.58
C ILE A 67 3.45 -4.13 2.63
N ASN A 68 3.59 -5.36 3.14
CA ASN A 68 2.48 -6.32 3.16
C ASN A 68 1.34 -5.92 4.12
N ILE A 69 1.61 -5.18 5.20
CA ILE A 69 0.56 -4.60 6.06
C ILE A 69 -0.30 -3.63 5.25
N PHE A 70 0.34 -2.73 4.51
CA PHE A 70 -0.39 -1.78 3.67
C PHE A 70 -1.14 -2.46 2.52
N VAL A 71 -0.50 -3.41 1.83
CA VAL A 71 -1.15 -4.19 0.77
C VAL A 71 -2.41 -4.87 1.27
N ARG A 72 -2.38 -5.49 2.47
CA ARG A 72 -3.58 -6.08 3.08
C ARG A 72 -4.70 -5.06 3.28
N ARG A 73 -4.39 -3.81 3.61
CA ARG A 73 -5.36 -2.72 3.76
C ARG A 73 -5.98 -2.31 2.42
N ILE A 74 -5.17 -2.19 1.36
CA ILE A 74 -5.67 -1.89 0.01
C ILE A 74 -6.48 -3.04 -0.56
N VAL A 75 -6.00 -4.29 -0.44
CA VAL A 75 -6.69 -5.49 -0.91
C VAL A 75 -8.09 -5.57 -0.31
N ALA A 76 -8.24 -5.22 0.97
CA ALA A 76 -9.55 -5.15 1.63
C ALA A 76 -10.50 -4.12 0.98
N SER A 77 -9.99 -3.18 0.17
CA SER A 77 -10.77 -2.20 -0.59
C SER A 77 -10.94 -2.57 -2.08
N ILE A 78 -10.22 -3.58 -2.57
CA ILE A 78 -10.24 -4.03 -3.98
C ILE A 78 -10.12 -5.57 -4.02
N PRO A 79 -11.14 -6.31 -3.54
CA PRO A 79 -11.00 -7.74 -3.25
C PRO A 79 -10.80 -8.64 -4.48
N GLN A 80 -11.14 -8.16 -5.68
CA GLN A 80 -10.92 -8.88 -6.93
C GLN A 80 -9.54 -8.65 -7.54
N MET A 81 -8.81 -7.63 -7.08
CA MET A 81 -7.50 -7.34 -7.63
C MET A 81 -6.50 -8.36 -7.10
N GLU A 82 -5.85 -9.08 -8.02
CA GLU A 82 -4.78 -10.02 -7.68
C GLU A 82 -3.53 -9.28 -7.22
N PHE A 83 -3.46 -8.97 -5.93
CA PHE A 83 -2.24 -8.41 -5.34
C PHE A 83 -1.22 -9.51 -5.10
N LYS A 84 -0.12 -9.44 -5.84
CA LYS A 84 1.08 -10.23 -5.58
C LYS A 84 1.65 -9.87 -4.21
N LYS A 85 2.03 -10.88 -3.42
CA LYS A 85 2.68 -10.65 -2.12
C LYS A 85 4.09 -10.08 -2.38
N CYS A 86 4.49 -9.12 -1.56
CA CYS A 86 5.87 -8.63 -1.60
C CYS A 86 6.79 -9.69 -1.00
N ARG A 87 7.85 -10.08 -1.74
CA ARG A 87 8.96 -10.89 -1.24
C ARG A 87 10.27 -10.22 -1.64
N ILE A 88 11.03 -9.79 -0.65
CA ILE A 88 12.31 -9.14 -0.87
C ILE A 88 13.38 -10.21 -0.84
N ASP A 89 14.34 -10.21 -1.75
CA ASP A 89 15.48 -11.14 -1.73
C ASP A 89 16.79 -10.40 -2.03
N TRP A 90 17.88 -10.80 -1.37
CA TRP A 90 19.21 -10.25 -1.59
C TRP A 90 19.88 -11.03 -2.72
N VAL A 91 20.35 -10.36 -3.78
CA VAL A 91 21.08 -11.00 -4.88
C VAL A 91 22.37 -10.22 -5.14
N ASP A 92 23.48 -10.93 -5.30
CA ASP A 92 24.76 -10.34 -5.68
C ASP A 92 24.73 -9.88 -7.14
N LEU A 93 25.26 -8.67 -7.41
CA LEU A 93 25.18 -7.99 -8.71
C LEU A 93 25.84 -8.78 -9.87
N ASP A 94 26.69 -9.75 -9.55
CA ASP A 94 27.55 -10.45 -10.53
C ASP A 94 26.95 -11.75 -11.07
N LYS A 95 25.76 -12.16 -10.61
CA LYS A 95 25.05 -13.37 -11.07
C LYS A 95 23.65 -13.00 -11.57
N ILE A 96 23.61 -12.37 -12.74
CA ILE A 96 22.37 -11.85 -13.34
C ILE A 96 21.79 -12.89 -14.28
N ASP A 97 20.68 -13.55 -13.88
CA ASP A 97 19.76 -14.16 -14.84
C ASP A 97 18.52 -13.26 -14.99
N LYS A 98 18.15 -12.95 -16.24
CA LYS A 98 16.99 -12.10 -16.57
C LYS A 98 15.66 -12.81 -16.27
N LYS A 99 15.69 -14.11 -15.97
CA LYS A 99 14.50 -14.95 -15.72
C LYS A 99 13.95 -14.90 -14.29
N THR A 100 14.66 -14.35 -13.30
CA THR A 100 14.27 -14.42 -11.88
C THR A 100 13.34 -13.30 -11.38
N PHE A 101 12.63 -12.57 -12.26
CA PHE A 101 11.81 -11.42 -11.86
C PHE A 101 10.33 -11.74 -11.58
N LEU A 102 9.84 -12.91 -11.98
CA LEU A 102 8.42 -13.30 -11.91
C LEU A 102 8.25 -14.81 -11.69
N GLU A 103 8.84 -15.39 -10.64
CA GLU A 103 8.52 -16.76 -10.22
C GLU A 103 7.52 -16.72 -9.04
N ASN A 104 6.40 -17.44 -9.18
CA ASN A 104 5.43 -17.75 -8.10
C ASN A 104 4.67 -16.54 -7.48
N ASP A 105 4.04 -15.68 -8.30
CA ASP A 105 3.19 -14.57 -7.83
C ASP A 105 3.83 -13.61 -6.82
N GLN A 106 5.15 -13.45 -6.92
CA GLN A 106 5.96 -12.63 -6.03
C GLN A 106 6.70 -11.56 -6.83
N VAL A 107 6.72 -10.34 -6.30
CA VAL A 107 7.62 -9.28 -6.79
C VAL A 107 8.92 -9.39 -6.03
N ILE A 108 10.00 -9.77 -6.71
CA ILE A 108 11.35 -9.85 -6.12
C ILE A 108 12.01 -8.49 -6.22
N ILE A 109 12.36 -7.93 -5.05
CA ILE A 109 12.98 -6.59 -4.94
C ILE A 109 14.39 -6.74 -4.40
N ARG A 110 15.35 -6.18 -5.13
CA ARG A 110 16.77 -6.20 -4.78
C ARG A 110 17.12 -4.93 -4.00
N LEU A 111 17.71 -5.10 -2.82
CA LEU A 111 18.15 -3.99 -1.97
C LEU A 111 19.64 -3.73 -2.17
N SER A 112 20.05 -2.46 -2.07
CA SER A 112 21.45 -2.09 -2.10
C SER A 112 22.07 -2.27 -0.71
N ASN A 113 23.16 -3.03 -0.61
CA ASN A 113 23.91 -3.14 0.65
C ASN A 113 24.58 -1.82 1.09
N LYS A 114 24.71 -0.85 0.18
CA LYS A 114 25.39 0.43 0.43
C LYS A 114 24.42 1.56 0.81
N ALA A 115 23.14 1.39 0.48
CA ALA A 115 22.10 2.38 0.76
C ALA A 115 21.66 2.29 2.23
N GLU A 116 21.24 3.42 2.80
CA GLU A 116 20.66 3.39 4.15
C GLU A 116 19.32 2.61 4.16
N ASP A 117 18.95 2.08 5.32
CA ASP A 117 17.73 1.28 5.48
C ASP A 117 16.47 2.05 5.04
N ASN A 118 16.46 3.38 5.23
CA ASN A 118 15.36 4.27 4.81
C ASN A 118 15.25 4.34 3.29
N GLU A 119 16.38 4.50 2.60
CA GLU A 119 16.43 4.57 1.14
C GLU A 119 15.95 3.24 0.57
N ASN A 120 16.51 2.13 1.05
CA ASN A 120 16.13 0.79 0.65
C ASN A 120 14.63 0.54 0.84
N PHE A 121 14.04 1.04 1.93
CA PHE A 121 12.60 0.95 2.14
C PHE A 121 11.80 1.74 1.10
N VAL A 122 12.16 2.99 0.81
CA VAL A 122 11.46 3.82 -0.18
C VAL A 122 11.59 3.23 -1.58
N HIS A 123 12.80 2.86 -2.00
CA HIS A 123 13.09 2.21 -3.28
C HIS A 123 12.28 0.91 -3.43
N ALA A 124 12.28 0.06 -2.40
CA ALA A 124 11.50 -1.16 -2.43
C ALA A 124 10.00 -0.91 -2.49
N THR A 125 9.51 0.08 -1.76
CA THR A 125 8.08 0.41 -1.74
C THR A 125 7.62 0.92 -3.10
N TYR A 126 8.36 1.85 -3.71
CA TYR A 126 8.06 2.35 -5.05
C TYR A 126 8.14 1.26 -6.11
N HIS A 127 9.20 0.43 -6.08
CA HIS A 127 9.36 -0.67 -7.03
C HIS A 127 8.25 -1.72 -6.86
N PHE A 128 7.84 -2.03 -5.64
CA PHE A 128 6.72 -2.93 -5.37
C PHE A 128 5.44 -2.38 -6.00
N VAL A 129 5.09 -1.12 -5.72
CA VAL A 129 3.86 -0.50 -6.23
C VAL A 129 3.87 -0.42 -7.75
N SER A 130 4.95 0.08 -8.34
CA SER A 130 5.04 0.28 -9.80
C SER A 130 4.89 -1.02 -10.58
N THR A 131 5.38 -2.13 -10.04
CA THR A 131 5.32 -3.45 -10.68
C THR A 131 4.07 -4.27 -10.36
N SER A 132 3.50 -4.16 -9.16
CA SER A 132 2.36 -4.98 -8.72
C SER A 132 1.00 -4.31 -8.95
N LEU A 133 0.90 -3.00 -8.71
CA LEU A 133 -0.38 -2.29 -8.77
C LEU A 133 -0.86 -2.21 -10.23
N LEU A 134 -2.10 -2.62 -10.51
CA LEU A 134 -2.79 -2.44 -11.78
C LEU A 134 -1.97 -2.85 -13.01
N MET A 135 -1.21 -3.95 -12.92
CA MET A 135 -0.27 -4.40 -13.95
C MET A 135 -0.93 -4.51 -15.35
N LYS A 136 -2.20 -4.94 -15.40
CA LYS A 136 -2.99 -5.03 -16.65
C LYS A 136 -3.32 -3.62 -17.18
N ALA A 137 -3.95 -2.76 -16.37
CA ALA A 137 -4.41 -1.43 -16.79
C ALA A 137 -3.27 -0.46 -17.14
N LYS A 138 -2.17 -0.48 -16.36
CA LYS A 138 -1.04 0.45 -16.53
C LYS A 138 -0.42 0.40 -17.92
N ARG A 139 -0.49 -0.73 -18.63
CA ARG A 139 0.02 -0.86 -20.01
C ARG A 139 -0.71 0.07 -20.99
N TYR A 140 -1.95 0.41 -20.69
CA TYR A 140 -2.86 1.07 -21.61
C TYR A 140 -3.11 2.55 -21.31
N ILE A 141 -2.86 2.99 -20.09
CA ILE A 141 -2.96 4.40 -19.67
C ILE A 141 -1.74 5.23 -20.10
N SER A 142 -1.81 6.55 -19.94
CA SER A 142 -0.70 7.45 -20.25
C SER A 142 0.47 7.27 -19.28
N PRO A 143 1.73 7.57 -19.68
CA PRO A 143 2.86 7.54 -18.77
C PRO A 143 2.66 8.41 -17.53
N SER A 144 2.05 9.59 -17.69
CA SER A 144 1.77 10.49 -16.57
C SER A 144 0.71 9.94 -15.61
N GLN A 145 -0.35 9.30 -16.11
CA GLN A 145 -1.36 8.61 -15.28
C GLN A 145 -0.74 7.44 -14.50
N ARG A 146 0.14 6.66 -15.15
CA ARG A 146 0.83 5.53 -14.53
C ARG A 146 1.75 5.99 -13.41
N GLU A 147 2.62 6.95 -13.71
CA GLU A 147 3.62 7.47 -12.77
C GLU A 147 2.94 8.16 -11.57
N SER A 148 1.89 8.94 -11.80
CA SER A 148 1.15 9.58 -10.72
C SER A 148 0.44 8.58 -9.81
N LEU A 149 -0.11 7.48 -10.35
CA LEU A 149 -0.70 6.41 -9.55
C LEU A 149 0.36 5.74 -8.65
N ASP A 150 1.55 5.47 -9.21
CA ASP A 150 2.65 4.85 -8.49
C ASP A 150 3.13 5.74 -7.35
N LEU A 151 3.41 7.01 -7.64
CA LEU A 151 3.77 7.98 -6.63
C LEU A 151 2.68 8.15 -5.58
N PHE A 152 1.41 8.26 -5.97
CA PHE A 152 0.33 8.46 -5.00
C PHE A 152 0.18 7.28 -4.04
N VAL A 153 0.14 6.05 -4.56
CA VAL A 153 0.01 4.86 -3.70
C VAL A 153 1.26 4.63 -2.86
N THR A 154 2.46 4.86 -3.41
CA THR A 154 3.71 4.82 -2.63
C THR A 154 3.73 5.88 -1.53
N GLY A 155 3.30 7.10 -1.83
CA GLY A 155 3.15 8.18 -0.86
C GLY A 155 2.22 7.78 0.28
N LYS A 156 1.10 7.13 -0.02
CA LYS A 156 0.16 6.62 1.01
C LYS A 156 0.74 5.53 1.91
N ILE A 157 1.70 4.74 1.43
CA ILE A 157 2.47 3.80 2.28
C ILE A 157 3.40 4.56 3.21
N ILE A 158 4.06 5.58 2.66
CA ILE A 158 5.14 6.31 3.32
C ILE A 158 4.62 7.37 4.30
N GLU A 159 3.39 7.88 4.13
CA GLU A 159 2.77 8.86 5.02
C GLU A 159 2.78 8.43 6.50
N GLU A 160 2.63 7.12 6.77
CA GLU A 160 2.61 6.53 8.12
C GLU A 160 4.02 6.30 8.72
N GLU A 161 5.08 6.64 7.99
CA GLU A 161 6.46 6.36 8.35
C GLU A 161 7.18 7.55 9.00
N LYS A 162 8.36 7.28 9.58
CA LYS A 162 9.21 8.30 10.21
C LYS A 162 9.63 9.38 9.22
N ILE A 163 9.83 10.60 9.73
CA ILE A 163 10.17 11.81 8.95
C ILE A 163 11.27 11.56 7.91
N ALA A 164 12.40 10.95 8.31
CA ALA A 164 13.51 10.67 7.40
C ALA A 164 13.14 9.81 6.18
N VAL A 165 12.18 8.89 6.31
CA VAL A 165 11.70 8.07 5.18
C VAL A 165 10.83 8.92 4.24
N ARG A 166 10.00 9.80 4.82
CA ARG A 166 9.12 10.70 4.08
C ARG A 166 9.92 11.75 3.32
N ASP A 167 10.91 12.37 3.96
CA ASP A 167 11.78 13.38 3.35
C ASP A 167 12.54 12.78 2.17
N TYR A 168 13.13 11.59 2.36
CA TYR A 168 13.82 10.89 1.27
C TYR A 168 12.88 10.62 0.07
N TYR A 169 11.66 10.17 0.32
CA TYR A 169 10.66 9.96 -0.73
C TYR A 169 10.28 11.27 -1.45
N LEU A 170 10.05 12.35 -0.70
CA LEU A 170 9.68 13.63 -1.30
C LEU A 170 10.81 14.16 -2.18
N GLU A 171 12.04 14.16 -1.69
CA GLU A 171 13.21 14.70 -2.38
C GLU A 171 13.64 13.88 -3.59
N ASN A 172 13.55 12.54 -3.52
CA ASN A 172 14.10 11.66 -4.55
C ASN A 172 13.05 11.11 -5.52
N TYR A 173 11.77 11.12 -5.15
CA TYR A 173 10.68 10.57 -5.97
C TYR A 173 9.61 11.59 -6.29
N ALA A 174 8.96 12.18 -5.29
CA ALA A 174 7.78 13.03 -5.53
C ALA A 174 8.15 14.35 -6.23
N PHE A 175 8.98 15.18 -5.61
CA PHE A 175 9.32 16.51 -6.15
C PHE A 175 10.00 16.46 -7.51
N PRO A 176 10.99 15.58 -7.77
CA PRO A 176 11.59 15.47 -9.11
C PRO A 176 10.56 15.16 -10.19
N ASN A 177 9.56 14.32 -9.89
CA ASN A 177 8.49 14.00 -10.83
C ASN A 177 7.48 15.13 -11.00
N PHE A 178 7.20 15.91 -9.94
CA PHE A 178 6.29 17.05 -9.99
C PHE A 178 6.86 18.24 -10.76
N LEU A 179 8.19 18.39 -10.79
CA LEU A 179 8.89 19.47 -11.49
C LEU A 179 9.12 19.19 -12.98
N LYS A 180 8.68 18.04 -13.51
CA LYS A 180 8.78 17.73 -14.94
C LYS A 180 7.95 18.71 -15.78
N ALA A 181 8.49 19.13 -16.92
CA ALA A 181 7.95 20.22 -17.76
C ALA A 181 6.46 20.11 -18.12
N SER A 182 5.91 18.91 -18.24
CA SER A 182 4.48 18.72 -18.56
C SER A 182 3.51 19.08 -17.42
N GLY A 183 3.95 19.09 -16.15
CA GLY A 183 3.10 19.27 -14.97
C GLY A 183 2.04 18.17 -14.71
N LYS A 184 1.76 17.31 -15.68
CA LYS A 184 0.66 16.32 -15.65
C LYS A 184 0.71 15.35 -14.47
N ILE A 185 1.90 14.93 -14.06
CA ILE A 185 2.04 14.01 -12.91
C ILE A 185 1.54 14.66 -11.62
N LYS A 186 1.93 15.93 -11.39
CA LYS A 186 1.46 16.71 -10.25
C LYS A 186 -0.05 16.92 -10.30
N GLU A 187 -0.58 17.29 -11.48
CA GLU A 187 -2.02 17.48 -11.68
C GLU A 187 -2.82 16.22 -11.29
N TYR A 188 -2.44 15.04 -11.80
CA TYR A 188 -3.11 13.79 -11.41
C TYR A 188 -2.94 13.46 -9.93
N TYR A 189 -1.75 13.68 -9.37
CA TYR A 189 -1.48 13.43 -7.96
C TYR A 189 -2.42 14.24 -7.05
N GLU A 190 -2.56 15.54 -7.32
CA GLU A 190 -3.47 16.44 -6.60
C GLU A 190 -4.94 16.00 -6.75
N LYS A 191 -5.32 15.58 -7.97
CA LYS A 191 -6.67 15.02 -8.21
C LYS A 191 -6.92 13.77 -7.37
N TYR A 192 -5.95 12.87 -7.27
CA TYR A 192 -6.08 11.66 -6.44
C TYR A 192 -6.20 11.98 -4.95
N GLN A 193 -5.52 13.03 -4.46
CA GLN A 193 -5.68 13.49 -3.08
C GLN A 193 -7.13 13.89 -2.80
N ILE A 194 -7.73 14.71 -3.66
CA ILE A 194 -9.12 15.16 -3.53
C ILE A 194 -10.09 13.98 -3.58
N ILE A 195 -9.89 13.03 -4.51
CA ILE A 195 -10.74 11.84 -4.64
C ILE A 195 -10.64 10.94 -3.40
N GLU A 196 -9.46 10.79 -2.82
CA GLU A 196 -9.24 9.97 -1.62
C GLU A 196 -9.77 10.61 -0.33
N GLU A 197 -9.91 11.94 -0.25
CA GLU A 197 -10.57 12.59 0.91
C GLU A 197 -12.04 12.15 1.08
N LEU A 198 -12.71 11.71 0.00
CA LEU A 198 -14.02 11.03 0.05
C LEU A 198 -13.93 9.49 0.07
N GLY A 199 -12.72 8.93 0.12
CA GLY A 199 -12.47 7.49 0.11
C GLY A 199 -12.79 6.81 -1.23
N HIS A 200 -12.91 7.56 -2.33
CA HIS A 200 -13.27 7.05 -3.64
C HIS A 200 -12.08 6.52 -4.45
N PHE A 201 -10.84 6.84 -4.06
CA PHE A 201 -9.67 6.45 -4.83
C PHE A 201 -9.48 4.93 -4.79
N TYR A 202 -9.40 4.34 -3.59
CA TYR A 202 -9.27 2.87 -3.48
C TYR A 202 -10.57 2.15 -3.82
N THR A 203 -11.72 2.68 -3.39
CA THR A 203 -12.99 1.94 -3.49
C THR A 203 -13.62 1.98 -4.88
N ILE A 204 -13.44 3.07 -5.63
CA ILE A 204 -14.01 3.26 -6.96
C ILE A 204 -12.91 3.32 -8.02
N LEU A 205 -11.98 4.28 -7.96
CA LEU A 205 -11.02 4.53 -9.06
C LEU A 205 -10.17 3.29 -9.36
N LEU A 206 -9.45 2.74 -8.37
CA LEU A 206 -8.62 1.57 -8.60
C LEU A 206 -9.44 0.33 -8.98
N ASN A 207 -10.66 0.22 -8.44
CA ASN A 207 -11.59 -0.86 -8.75
C ASN A 207 -11.99 -0.83 -10.24
N GLU A 208 -12.33 0.34 -10.77
CA GLU A 208 -12.66 0.54 -12.18
C GLU A 208 -11.45 0.41 -13.11
N LEU A 209 -10.28 0.93 -12.70
CA LEU A 209 -9.06 0.76 -13.47
C LEU A 209 -8.69 -0.72 -13.63
N ASP A 210 -8.88 -1.53 -12.59
CA ASP A 210 -8.65 -2.98 -12.65
C ASP A 210 -9.57 -3.65 -13.68
N LEU A 211 -10.87 -3.31 -13.69
CA LEU A 211 -11.82 -3.80 -14.70
C LEU A 211 -11.43 -3.40 -16.12
N ILE A 212 -11.08 -2.12 -16.30
CA ILE A 212 -10.63 -1.59 -17.57
C ILE A 212 -9.45 -2.44 -18.04
N GLY A 213 -8.47 -2.65 -17.15
CA GLY A 213 -7.29 -3.48 -17.40
C GLY A 213 -7.64 -4.90 -17.83
N GLY A 214 -8.62 -5.54 -17.18
CA GLY A 214 -9.12 -6.86 -17.56
C GLY A 214 -9.75 -6.87 -18.96
N LYS A 215 -10.60 -5.89 -19.27
CA LYS A 215 -11.33 -5.81 -20.56
C LYS A 215 -10.45 -5.49 -21.76
N VAL A 216 -9.35 -4.78 -21.56
CA VAL A 216 -8.44 -4.39 -22.65
C VAL A 216 -7.18 -5.24 -22.68
N TYR A 217 -7.04 -6.19 -21.76
CA TYR A 217 -5.91 -7.10 -21.73
C TYR A 217 -5.73 -7.82 -23.07
N GLY A 218 -4.51 -7.77 -23.62
CA GLY A 218 -4.17 -8.36 -24.92
C GLY A 218 -4.56 -7.51 -26.14
N LYS A 219 -5.27 -6.39 -25.96
CA LYS A 219 -5.57 -5.44 -27.06
C LYS A 219 -4.37 -4.54 -27.34
N VAL A 220 -4.41 -3.84 -28.47
CA VAL A 220 -3.48 -2.76 -28.82
C VAL A 220 -3.84 -1.51 -28.00
N LYS A 221 -2.83 -0.74 -27.62
CA LYS A 221 -3.03 0.53 -26.91
C LYS A 221 -3.77 1.53 -27.80
N ASP A 222 -4.85 2.09 -27.28
CA ASP A 222 -5.68 3.08 -27.94
C ASP A 222 -5.67 4.41 -27.15
N ALA A 223 -5.55 5.54 -27.85
CA ALA A 223 -5.63 6.86 -27.26
C ALA A 223 -7.02 7.15 -26.65
N SER A 224 -8.08 6.55 -27.19
CA SER A 224 -9.45 6.69 -26.65
C SER A 224 -9.54 6.25 -25.19
N LEU A 225 -8.75 5.24 -24.80
CA LEU A 225 -8.72 4.72 -23.45
C LEU A 225 -8.03 5.65 -22.46
N ILE A 226 -7.00 6.38 -22.91
CA ILE A 226 -6.36 7.41 -22.09
C ILE A 226 -7.38 8.50 -21.74
N VAL A 227 -8.16 8.92 -22.73
CA VAL A 227 -9.23 9.92 -22.57
C VAL A 227 -10.35 9.38 -21.67
N GLU A 228 -10.74 8.12 -21.82
CA GLU A 228 -11.74 7.49 -20.96
C GLU A 228 -11.29 7.46 -19.48
N VAL A 229 -10.02 7.17 -19.21
CA VAL A 229 -9.46 7.20 -17.86
C VAL A 229 -9.42 8.63 -17.31
N ASP A 230 -9.08 9.62 -18.13
CA ASP A 230 -9.16 11.04 -17.73
C ASP A 230 -10.59 11.41 -17.35
N GLN A 231 -11.57 11.02 -18.17
CA GLN A 231 -12.98 11.30 -17.90
C GLN A 231 -13.49 10.60 -16.62
N LEU A 232 -12.98 9.41 -16.31
CA LEU A 232 -13.30 8.74 -15.05
C LEU A 232 -12.74 9.52 -13.86
N ILE A 233 -11.52 10.02 -13.95
CA ILE A 233 -10.90 10.85 -12.90
C ILE A 233 -11.70 12.14 -12.73
N GLU A 234 -12.07 12.83 -13.81
CA GLU A 234 -12.89 14.04 -13.75
C GLU A 234 -14.27 13.79 -13.13
N PHE A 235 -14.94 12.69 -13.52
CA PHE A 235 -16.21 12.29 -12.91
C PHE A 235 -16.08 12.10 -11.38
N LEU A 236 -14.99 11.47 -10.92
CA LEU A 236 -14.76 11.28 -9.49
C LEU A 236 -14.39 12.58 -8.77
N LEU A 237 -13.77 13.54 -9.45
CA LEU A 237 -13.54 14.89 -8.89
C LEU A 237 -14.85 15.65 -8.73
N GLU A 238 -15.74 15.60 -9.72
CA GLU A 238 -17.06 16.20 -9.62
C GLU A 238 -17.87 15.59 -8.46
N LEU A 239 -17.75 14.28 -8.27
CA LEU A 239 -18.33 13.58 -7.14
C LEU A 239 -17.67 13.98 -5.80
N ALA A 240 -16.34 14.11 -5.77
CA ALA A 240 -15.58 14.53 -4.60
C ALA A 240 -15.91 15.95 -4.14
N ASP A 241 -16.20 16.84 -5.10
CA ASP A 241 -16.57 18.23 -4.81
C ASP A 241 -18.07 18.43 -4.56
N LYS A 242 -18.87 17.37 -4.71
CA LYS A 242 -20.32 17.42 -4.54
C LYS A 242 -20.68 17.83 -3.10
N LYS A 243 -21.44 18.92 -2.96
CA LYS A 243 -21.97 19.33 -1.65
C LYS A 243 -23.17 18.49 -1.26
N VAL A 244 -23.38 18.35 0.05
CA VAL A 244 -24.57 17.67 0.58
C VAL A 244 -25.84 18.35 0.04
N GLY A 245 -26.74 17.54 -0.54
CA GLY A 245 -28.00 17.99 -1.13
C GLY A 245 -27.89 18.63 -2.53
N GLU A 246 -26.70 18.75 -3.11
CA GLU A 246 -26.54 19.13 -4.53
C GLU A 246 -26.99 17.99 -5.45
N ASP A 247 -27.57 18.33 -6.60
CA ASP A 247 -27.90 17.35 -7.64
C ASP A 247 -26.76 17.32 -8.68
N LYS A 248 -26.19 16.13 -8.91
CA LYS A 248 -25.12 15.90 -9.89
C LYS A 248 -25.37 14.56 -10.56
N ASN A 249 -24.88 14.40 -11.79
CA ASN A 249 -24.94 13.10 -12.45
C ASN A 249 -24.05 12.10 -11.69
N LEU A 250 -24.65 11.01 -11.22
CA LEU A 250 -23.96 9.95 -10.47
C LEU A 250 -23.64 8.73 -11.34
N ASN A 251 -23.84 8.83 -12.65
CA ASN A 251 -23.61 7.76 -13.60
C ASN A 251 -22.45 8.12 -14.54
N PHE A 252 -21.53 7.19 -14.72
CA PHE A 252 -20.43 7.30 -15.66
C PHE A 252 -20.56 6.17 -16.70
N GLN A 253 -20.63 6.53 -17.98
CA GLN A 253 -20.86 5.58 -19.06
C GLN A 253 -19.87 5.79 -20.20
N ARG A 254 -18.94 4.84 -20.31
CA ARG A 254 -17.94 4.74 -21.37
C ARG A 254 -17.74 3.28 -21.80
N PRO A 255 -17.07 3.01 -22.94
CA PRO A 255 -16.98 1.64 -23.47
C PRO A 255 -16.32 0.64 -22.52
N ASN A 256 -15.27 1.04 -21.79
CA ASN A 256 -14.50 0.14 -20.92
C ASN A 256 -14.91 0.25 -19.45
N SER A 257 -15.47 1.37 -19.00
CA SER A 257 -16.06 1.54 -17.66
C SER A 257 -17.47 2.13 -17.73
N ASN A 258 -18.40 1.47 -17.03
CA ASN A 258 -19.81 1.87 -16.94
C ASN A 258 -20.26 1.61 -15.50
N LEU A 259 -20.47 2.65 -14.72
CA LEU A 259 -20.80 2.56 -13.30
C LEU A 259 -21.88 3.56 -12.89
N ALA A 260 -22.56 3.22 -11.79
CA ALA A 260 -23.49 4.12 -11.12
C ALA A 260 -23.13 4.25 -9.64
N VAL A 261 -23.21 5.47 -9.11
CA VAL A 261 -23.12 5.76 -7.68
C VAL A 261 -24.52 6.08 -7.17
N VAL A 262 -24.96 5.40 -6.13
CA VAL A 262 -26.26 5.64 -5.48
C VAL A 262 -25.98 6.14 -4.07
N ILE A 263 -26.27 7.42 -3.84
CA ILE A 263 -26.07 8.05 -2.53
C ILE A 263 -27.35 7.90 -1.69
N VAL A 264 -27.28 7.16 -0.60
CA VAL A 264 -28.36 6.98 0.38
C VAL A 264 -28.25 8.06 1.45
N GLY A 265 -29.12 9.07 1.36
CA GLY A 265 -29.09 10.31 2.17
C GLY A 265 -29.57 10.17 3.62
N LYS A 266 -29.75 11.29 4.34
CA LYS A 266 -30.06 11.30 5.78
C LYS A 266 -31.36 10.56 6.15
N ASN A 267 -31.34 9.93 7.32
CA ASN A 267 -32.35 9.01 7.87
C ASN A 267 -33.80 9.50 7.84
N ILE A 268 -34.06 10.81 7.98
CA ILE A 268 -35.43 11.37 8.00
C ILE A 268 -36.15 11.14 6.65
N LYS A 269 -35.52 11.48 5.52
CA LYS A 269 -36.09 11.22 4.19
C LYS A 269 -36.12 9.73 3.83
N VAL A 270 -35.18 8.99 4.40
CA VAL A 270 -35.01 7.55 4.21
C VAL A 270 -36.11 6.73 4.91
N HIS A 271 -36.50 7.11 6.14
CA HIS A 271 -37.59 6.46 6.87
C HIS A 271 -38.97 6.81 6.30
N GLU A 272 -39.12 8.01 5.73
CA GLU A 272 -40.39 8.45 5.15
C GLU A 272 -40.65 7.90 3.74
N THR A 273 -39.60 7.55 2.98
CA THR A 273 -39.76 7.11 1.56
C THR A 273 -38.68 6.12 1.06
N PRO A 274 -38.48 4.95 1.70
CA PRO A 274 -37.53 3.95 1.21
C PRO A 274 -37.85 3.48 -0.22
N GLU A 275 -39.12 3.51 -0.61
CA GLU A 275 -39.60 3.13 -1.94
C GLU A 275 -39.04 4.03 -3.05
N VAL A 276 -38.60 5.26 -2.74
CA VAL A 276 -37.98 6.15 -3.73
C VAL A 276 -36.64 5.57 -4.20
N TYR A 277 -35.84 5.03 -3.29
CA TYR A 277 -34.58 4.38 -3.64
C TYR A 277 -34.84 3.07 -4.39
N GLU A 278 -35.85 2.29 -4.00
CA GLU A 278 -36.22 1.08 -4.72
C GLU A 278 -36.69 1.39 -6.15
N ARG A 279 -37.57 2.39 -6.32
CA ARG A 279 -38.02 2.85 -7.65
C ARG A 279 -36.86 3.37 -8.49
N TYR A 280 -35.91 4.08 -7.89
CA TYR A 280 -34.73 4.55 -8.60
C TYR A 280 -33.85 3.39 -9.05
N ILE A 281 -33.59 2.41 -8.18
CA ILE A 281 -32.80 1.22 -8.55
C ILE A 281 -33.49 0.44 -9.67
N ASN A 282 -34.78 0.13 -9.52
CA ASN A 282 -35.51 -0.68 -10.49
C ASN A 282 -35.77 0.06 -11.81
N GLY A 283 -36.03 1.37 -11.77
CA GLY A 283 -36.42 2.17 -12.92
C GLY A 283 -35.25 2.83 -13.66
N LYS A 284 -34.12 3.06 -12.99
CA LYS A 284 -32.96 3.78 -13.57
C LYS A 284 -31.64 3.03 -13.47
N ILE A 285 -31.37 2.28 -12.40
CA ILE A 285 -30.08 1.61 -12.26
C ILE A 285 -30.04 0.27 -13.00
N LEU A 286 -30.97 -0.64 -12.69
CA LEU A 286 -31.00 -1.97 -13.31
C LEU A 286 -31.18 -1.94 -14.84
N PRO A 287 -32.08 -1.11 -15.41
CA PRO A 287 -32.29 -1.08 -16.87
C PRO A 287 -31.07 -0.57 -17.65
N ASN A 288 -30.27 0.32 -17.06
CA ASN A 288 -29.06 0.88 -17.68
C ASN A 288 -27.85 -0.06 -17.66
N ASN A 289 -27.98 -1.22 -17.00
CA ASN A 289 -27.05 -2.34 -17.14
C ASN A 289 -25.57 -2.00 -16.83
N PHE A 290 -25.35 -1.24 -15.76
CA PHE A 290 -24.02 -0.84 -15.29
C PHE A 290 -23.11 -2.06 -14.98
N ASN A 291 -21.81 -1.92 -15.17
CA ASN A 291 -20.84 -2.96 -14.81
C ASN A 291 -20.59 -3.00 -13.29
N SER A 292 -20.71 -1.84 -12.64
CA SER A 292 -20.52 -1.64 -11.20
C SER A 292 -21.63 -0.75 -10.66
N ILE A 293 -22.13 -1.05 -9.47
CA ILE A 293 -23.02 -0.14 -8.72
C ILE A 293 -22.38 0.10 -7.35
N TYR A 294 -22.19 1.37 -6.99
CA TYR A 294 -21.63 1.80 -5.73
C TYR A 294 -22.74 2.39 -4.86
N LEU A 295 -23.19 1.64 -3.86
CA LEU A 295 -24.15 2.15 -2.87
C LEU A 295 -23.36 2.81 -1.74
N VAL A 296 -23.55 4.11 -1.53
CA VAL A 296 -22.77 4.91 -0.57
C VAL A 296 -23.72 5.68 0.34
N GLY A 297 -23.49 5.70 1.64
CA GLY A 297 -24.26 6.53 2.55
C GLY A 297 -23.70 6.52 3.96
N SER A 298 -24.29 7.32 4.86
CA SER A 298 -23.92 7.28 6.27
C SER A 298 -23.98 5.86 6.82
N PHE A 299 -23.07 5.49 7.71
CA PHE A 299 -23.07 4.17 8.34
C PHE A 299 -24.38 3.84 9.06
N ILE A 300 -25.12 4.85 9.52
CA ILE A 300 -26.45 4.70 10.10
C ILE A 300 -27.43 4.01 9.12
N ASN A 301 -27.25 4.24 7.82
CA ASN A 301 -28.09 3.68 6.75
C ASN A 301 -27.61 2.30 6.27
N LYS A 302 -26.65 1.65 6.95
CA LYS A 302 -26.09 0.36 6.54
C LYS A 302 -27.16 -0.67 6.21
N ASN A 303 -28.16 -0.83 7.10
CA ASN A 303 -29.21 -1.83 6.93
C ASN A 303 -30.06 -1.57 5.68
N LEU A 304 -30.38 -0.30 5.38
CA LEU A 304 -31.08 0.04 4.15
C LEU A 304 -30.22 -0.23 2.93
N ILE A 305 -28.94 0.13 2.94
CA ILE A 305 -28.02 -0.16 1.83
C ILE A 305 -27.98 -1.68 1.56
N GLU A 306 -27.98 -2.50 2.61
CA GLU A 306 -28.05 -3.96 2.51
C GLU A 306 -29.40 -4.47 1.97
N GLN A 307 -30.51 -3.84 2.33
CA GLN A 307 -31.82 -4.16 1.76
C GLN A 307 -31.92 -3.79 0.28
N LEU A 308 -31.44 -2.60 -0.09
CA LEU A 308 -31.41 -2.12 -1.47
C LEU A 308 -30.53 -3.01 -2.35
N SER A 309 -29.38 -3.47 -1.84
CA SER A 309 -28.50 -4.35 -2.60
C SER A 309 -29.12 -5.71 -2.90
N ALA A 310 -29.99 -6.23 -2.02
CA ALA A 310 -30.71 -7.49 -2.24
C ALA A 310 -31.50 -7.48 -3.55
N ARG A 311 -32.01 -6.33 -3.99
CA ARG A 311 -32.74 -6.15 -5.26
C ARG A 311 -31.85 -6.33 -6.48
N CYS A 312 -30.55 -6.04 -6.34
CA CYS A 312 -29.58 -6.17 -7.42
C CYS A 312 -29.03 -7.61 -7.55
N LEU A 313 -29.18 -8.47 -6.54
CA LEU A 313 -28.47 -9.77 -6.47
C LEU A 313 -28.82 -10.78 -7.58
N GLY A 314 -29.93 -10.58 -8.28
CA GLY A 314 -30.26 -11.39 -9.46
C GLY A 314 -29.29 -11.18 -10.63
N SER A 315 -28.78 -9.96 -10.81
CA SER A 315 -27.84 -9.60 -11.90
C SER A 315 -26.44 -9.24 -11.41
N TYR A 316 -26.29 -8.98 -10.11
CA TYR A 316 -25.04 -8.51 -9.51
C TYR A 316 -24.60 -9.43 -8.36
N GLU A 317 -23.33 -9.35 -8.02
CA GLU A 317 -22.73 -9.94 -6.83
C GLU A 317 -22.16 -8.84 -5.93
N ILE A 318 -22.12 -9.09 -4.62
CA ILE A 318 -21.53 -8.13 -3.68
C ILE A 318 -20.03 -8.38 -3.64
N LEU A 319 -19.30 -7.37 -4.10
CA LEU A 319 -17.85 -7.39 -4.16
C LEU A 319 -17.23 -6.94 -2.83
N LEU A 320 -17.72 -5.82 -2.29
CA LEU A 320 -17.12 -5.15 -1.13
C LEU A 320 -18.18 -4.59 -0.21
N ARG A 321 -17.90 -4.65 1.10
CA ARG A 321 -18.57 -3.89 2.16
C ARG A 321 -17.49 -3.17 2.96
N LYS A 322 -17.52 -1.85 3.01
CA LYS A 322 -16.49 -1.07 3.70
C LYS A 322 -17.11 0.06 4.53
N LYS A 323 -16.75 0.09 5.82
CA LYS A 323 -16.93 1.27 6.67
C LYS A 323 -15.65 2.11 6.61
N HIS A 324 -15.77 3.41 6.40
CA HIS A 324 -14.63 4.33 6.41
C HIS A 324 -15.08 5.77 6.71
N PRO A 325 -14.20 6.58 7.34
CA PRO A 325 -14.48 7.99 7.55
C PRO A 325 -14.30 8.76 6.23
N VAL A 326 -15.19 9.71 5.95
CA VAL A 326 -15.09 10.63 4.81
C VAL A 326 -15.32 12.06 5.26
N LYS A 327 -14.69 13.01 4.58
CA LYS A 327 -14.85 14.44 4.84
C LYS A 327 -15.92 15.02 3.91
N LEU A 328 -17.15 15.22 4.41
CA LEU A 328 -18.25 15.75 3.61
C LEU A 328 -18.22 17.28 3.57
N LYS A 329 -18.44 17.84 2.38
CA LYS A 329 -18.55 19.29 2.16
C LYS A 329 -20.01 19.75 2.27
N TYR A 330 -20.26 20.74 3.10
CA TYR A 330 -21.58 21.35 3.27
C TYR A 330 -21.72 22.67 2.51
N ARG A 331 -22.98 23.10 2.32
CA ARG A 331 -23.28 24.33 1.56
C ARG A 331 -22.86 25.60 2.28
N ASP A 332 -22.79 25.57 3.60
CA ASP A 332 -22.30 26.64 4.46
C ASP A 332 -20.77 26.78 4.45
N GLY A 333 -20.06 25.93 3.70
CA GLY A 333 -18.61 25.92 3.61
C GLY A 333 -17.92 25.17 4.75
N SER A 334 -18.69 24.55 5.66
CA SER A 334 -18.14 23.64 6.66
C SER A 334 -17.79 22.28 6.04
N ASP A 335 -16.76 21.66 6.60
CA ASP A 335 -16.38 20.29 6.28
C ASP A 335 -16.44 19.44 7.56
N GLU A 336 -17.19 18.34 7.53
CA GLU A 336 -17.32 17.44 8.68
C GLU A 336 -16.95 16.00 8.32
N TYR A 337 -16.32 15.30 9.27
CA TYR A 337 -16.03 13.88 9.14
C TYR A 337 -17.23 13.05 9.55
N HIS A 338 -17.63 12.12 8.67
CA HIS A 338 -18.70 11.17 8.94
C HIS A 338 -18.27 9.74 8.62
N ASP A 339 -18.70 8.81 9.49
CA ASP A 339 -18.64 7.39 9.18
C ASP A 339 -19.58 7.06 8.01
N THR A 340 -19.00 6.58 6.92
CA THR A 340 -19.69 6.17 5.69
C THR A 340 -19.60 4.67 5.50
N TYR A 341 -20.65 4.10 4.91
CA TYR A 341 -20.72 2.74 4.44
C TYR A 341 -20.78 2.71 2.92
N THR A 342 -19.86 2.00 2.30
CA THR A 342 -19.82 1.76 0.86
C THR A 342 -20.01 0.28 0.59
N MET A 343 -20.98 -0.05 -0.25
CA MET A 343 -21.17 -1.38 -0.82
C MET A 343 -20.94 -1.34 -2.33
N VAL A 344 -20.06 -2.22 -2.81
CA VAL A 344 -19.76 -2.33 -4.24
C VAL A 344 -20.44 -3.58 -4.78
N LEU A 345 -21.25 -3.40 -5.82
CA LEU A 345 -21.93 -4.46 -6.56
C LEU A 345 -21.30 -4.59 -7.93
N ARG A 346 -21.05 -5.82 -8.35
CA ARG A 346 -20.43 -6.17 -9.62
C ARG A 346 -21.43 -6.93 -10.47
N LYS A 347 -21.57 -6.59 -11.75
CA LYS A 347 -22.43 -7.35 -12.64
C LYS A 347 -21.88 -8.77 -12.84
N ARG A 348 -22.72 -9.80 -12.67
CA ARG A 348 -22.35 -11.20 -12.88
C ARG A 348 -21.96 -11.44 -14.34
N GLY A 349 -20.97 -12.30 -14.57
CA GLY A 349 -20.49 -12.63 -15.92
C GLY A 349 -19.52 -11.61 -16.54
N ASN A 350 -19.24 -10.48 -15.88
CA ASN A 350 -18.15 -9.57 -16.24
C ASN A 350 -16.83 -9.91 -15.51
N GLY A 351 -16.82 -10.95 -14.67
CA GLY A 351 -15.61 -11.51 -14.10
C GLY A 351 -14.81 -12.19 -15.20
N ILE A 352 -13.85 -11.47 -15.77
CA ILE A 352 -12.79 -12.08 -16.56
C ILE A 352 -11.92 -12.84 -15.57
N HIS A 353 -12.31 -14.09 -15.26
CA HIS A 353 -11.41 -15.05 -14.63
C HIS A 353 -10.25 -15.28 -15.59
N GLY A 354 -9.09 -14.73 -15.24
CA GLY A 354 -7.86 -14.81 -16.01
C GLY A 354 -6.66 -14.41 -15.18
#